data_AF-A0A291QS09-F1
#
_entry.id   AF-A0A291QS09-F1
#
_cell.length_a   1.000
_cell.length_b   1.000
_cell.length_c   1.000
_cell.angle_alpha   90.00
_cell.angle_beta   90.00
_cell.angle_gamma   90.00
#
_symmetry.space_group_name_H-M   'P 1'
#
loop_
_entity.id
_entity.type
_entity.pdbx_description
1 polymer ?
#
loop_
_entity_poly.entity_id
_entity_poly.type
_entity_poly.pdbx_seq_one_letter_code
_entity_poly.pdbx_strand_id
1 'polypeptide(L)'
;MGSRLNVIAFICILVNLLTNKLHAQDSMEIRIAPNYAMGGKCSELFQSVRYIPLETSKKCIIGRVRKLYVAKDNFIVYDDTRNQIVIFDRNGKYLSKINDLSGSSKIPAWDILFENISIDYVNNKIIVLPNYVHEKIRDIIFEFDFNGKLLAKRKFDVSNFGRSFASLGDDAFFIKYEQGGSLWKTLKKKYTFAVIKNGKVLSNILPCSEHPILENQDNLFVVNMVEKWAKGTQSVFFNQAYKDEIYEIDTGGVRKKYKLILPIEYSIPTDFLSNSIYNGKRLDTLIAHNKWVYGFDEIYGQDDILLLKYLNTENNNYNKYLRINFLNGMFYSFNFIEPDTLSYYLPVVSDVLVMANDKIYSALNTRDLMDAYSRNTFKKVYKENSSVPIISSINKLSNPVIVEITPKVDF
;
A
#
# COMPACT_ATOMS: atom_id res chain seq x y z
N MET A 1 18.00 -56.03 -9.39
CA MET A 1 16.63 -55.65 -8.96
C MET A 1 16.74 -55.05 -7.57
N GLY A 2 16.52 -53.74 -7.42
CA GLY A 2 16.75 -53.03 -6.16
C GLY A 2 17.64 -51.81 -6.37
N SER A 3 17.02 -50.69 -6.72
CA SER A 3 17.57 -49.31 -6.61
C SER A 3 16.75 -48.27 -7.41
N ARG A 4 15.68 -48.65 -8.12
CA ARG A 4 14.84 -47.70 -8.90
C ARG A 4 13.49 -47.35 -8.27
N LEU A 5 13.09 -47.95 -7.15
CA LEU A 5 11.78 -47.66 -6.54
C LEU A 5 11.77 -46.48 -5.55
N ASN A 6 12.92 -46.06 -5.02
CA ASN A 6 12.94 -45.02 -3.97
C ASN A 6 13.08 -43.57 -4.50
N VAL A 7 13.40 -43.38 -5.79
CA VAL A 7 13.49 -42.03 -6.38
C VAL A 7 12.12 -41.54 -6.88
N ILE A 8 11.22 -42.45 -7.25
CA ILE A 8 9.87 -42.09 -7.72
C ILE A 8 8.96 -41.74 -6.53
N ALA A 9 9.13 -42.39 -5.38
CA ALA A 9 8.38 -42.06 -4.16
C ALA A 9 8.75 -40.69 -3.56
N PHE A 10 9.98 -40.21 -3.76
CA PHE A 10 10.41 -38.89 -3.26
C PHE A 10 9.95 -37.73 -4.17
N ILE A 11 9.74 -37.99 -5.46
CA ILE A 11 9.23 -36.99 -6.42
C ILE A 11 7.71 -36.82 -6.28
N CYS A 12 6.96 -37.86 -5.86
CA CYS A 12 5.51 -37.74 -5.63
C CYS A 12 5.11 -37.00 -4.35
N ILE A 13 6.03 -36.79 -3.40
CA ILE A 13 5.77 -36.01 -2.17
C ILE A 13 6.06 -34.51 -2.39
N LEU A 14 6.95 -34.15 -3.33
CA LEU A 14 7.24 -32.75 -3.69
C LEU A 14 6.29 -32.16 -4.74
N VAL A 15 5.53 -32.99 -5.47
CA VAL A 15 4.58 -32.51 -6.50
C VAL A 15 3.17 -32.28 -5.96
N ASN A 16 2.87 -32.67 -4.70
CA ASN A 16 1.57 -32.43 -4.08
C ASN A 16 1.41 -31.07 -3.36
N LEU A 17 2.41 -30.19 -3.42
CA LEU A 17 2.37 -28.86 -2.77
C LEU A 17 1.92 -27.70 -3.69
N LEU A 18 1.52 -27.96 -4.93
CA LEU A 18 1.10 -26.91 -5.88
C LEU A 18 -0.30 -27.14 -6.47
N THR A 19 -1.21 -27.76 -5.71
CA THR A 19 -2.64 -27.62 -5.99
C THR A 19 -3.17 -26.44 -5.19
N ASN A 20 -3.34 -25.30 -5.84
CA ASN A 20 -3.97 -24.12 -5.25
C ASN A 20 -5.44 -24.44 -4.98
N LYS A 21 -5.72 -25.00 -3.80
CA LYS A 21 -7.03 -24.86 -3.20
C LYS A 21 -7.07 -23.45 -2.64
N LEU A 22 -8.04 -22.64 -3.08
CA LEU A 22 -8.63 -21.67 -2.17
C LEU A 22 -9.00 -22.48 -0.94
N HIS A 23 -8.19 -22.43 0.11
CA HIS A 23 -8.56 -23.06 1.36
C HIS A 23 -9.84 -22.37 1.79
N ALA A 24 -10.95 -23.11 1.82
CA ALA A 24 -12.14 -22.72 2.54
C ALA A 24 -11.75 -22.74 4.03
N GLN A 25 -11.08 -21.68 4.44
CA GLN A 25 -10.74 -21.40 5.82
C GLN A 25 -11.69 -20.30 6.26
N ASP A 26 -12.19 -20.38 7.50
CA ASP A 26 -13.15 -19.42 8.03
C ASP A 26 -12.59 -18.00 7.93
N SER A 27 -13.15 -17.21 7.01
CA SER A 27 -12.85 -15.78 6.93
C SER A 27 -13.53 -15.08 8.08
N MET A 28 -12.83 -14.19 8.78
CA MET A 28 -13.44 -13.40 9.84
C MET A 28 -14.39 -12.38 9.23
N GLU A 29 -15.65 -12.41 9.64
CA GLU A 29 -16.61 -11.36 9.31
C GLU A 29 -16.44 -10.18 10.27
N ILE A 30 -16.23 -8.99 9.71
CA ILE A 30 -16.00 -7.76 10.48
C ILE A 30 -17.09 -6.76 10.09
N ARG A 31 -17.91 -6.37 11.06
CA ARG A 31 -18.87 -5.28 10.86
C ARG A 31 -18.16 -3.95 11.04
N ILE A 32 -18.14 -3.13 9.99
CA ILE A 32 -17.56 -1.79 10.02
C ILE A 32 -18.71 -0.81 9.96
N ALA A 33 -18.68 0.25 10.76
CA ALA A 33 -19.65 1.32 10.67
C ALA A 33 -18.92 2.68 10.69
N PRO A 34 -18.46 3.20 9.53
CA PRO A 34 -17.54 4.36 9.50
C PRO A 34 -18.03 5.59 10.29
N ASN A 35 -19.35 5.83 10.32
CA ASN A 35 -19.98 6.93 11.07
C ASN A 35 -19.86 6.82 12.59
N TYR A 36 -19.64 5.62 13.12
CA TYR A 36 -19.50 5.36 14.55
C TYR A 36 -18.03 5.16 14.94
N ALA A 37 -17.10 5.43 14.02
CA ALA A 37 -15.68 5.22 14.28
C ALA A 37 -15.23 6.19 15.37
N MET A 38 -14.51 5.65 16.34
CA MET A 38 -14.08 6.42 17.49
C MET A 38 -12.92 7.33 17.14
N GLY A 39 -12.84 8.42 17.89
CA GLY A 39 -11.68 9.30 17.97
C GLY A 39 -11.14 9.34 19.39
N GLY A 40 -10.25 10.28 19.61
CA GLY A 40 -9.71 10.52 20.95
C GLY A 40 -8.45 11.35 20.88
N LYS A 41 -7.98 11.76 22.05
CA LYS A 41 -6.74 12.52 22.14
C LYS A 41 -5.54 11.62 21.91
N CYS A 42 -4.46 12.18 21.38
CA CYS A 42 -3.22 11.44 21.18
C CYS A 42 -2.75 10.73 22.46
N SER A 43 -2.81 11.37 23.63
CA SER A 43 -2.41 10.75 24.91
C SER A 43 -3.32 9.61 25.39
N GLU A 44 -4.56 9.54 24.91
CA GLU A 44 -5.50 8.47 25.24
C GLU A 44 -5.21 7.23 24.39
N LEU A 45 -4.85 7.43 23.12
CA LEU A 45 -4.73 6.39 22.10
C LEU A 45 -3.28 5.88 21.92
N PHE A 46 -2.29 6.74 22.14
CA PHE A 46 -0.89 6.47 21.82
C PHE A 46 -0.01 6.44 23.07
N GLN A 47 0.99 5.55 23.04
CA GLN A 47 2.04 5.51 24.04
C GLN A 47 3.10 6.56 23.76
N SER A 48 3.44 6.80 22.49
CA SER A 48 4.40 7.83 22.10
C SER A 48 4.15 8.35 20.69
N VAL A 49 4.56 9.61 20.47
CA VAL A 49 4.60 10.28 19.18
C VAL A 49 6.00 10.87 19.00
N ARG A 50 6.69 10.51 17.93
CA ARG A 50 8.04 10.99 17.62
C ARG A 50 8.07 11.63 16.24
N TYR A 51 8.45 12.89 16.18
CA TYR A 51 8.67 13.63 14.94
C TYR A 51 10.13 13.47 14.49
N ILE A 52 10.32 13.05 13.24
CA ILE A 52 11.62 12.76 12.63
C ILE A 52 11.75 13.63 11.38
N PRO A 53 12.39 14.80 11.44
CA PRO A 53 12.66 15.61 10.25
C PRO A 53 13.52 14.82 9.27
N LEU A 54 13.10 14.76 8.01
CA LEU A 54 13.99 14.29 6.96
C LEU A 54 15.01 15.40 6.64
N GLU A 55 16.28 15.02 6.52
CA GLU A 55 17.38 15.93 6.17
C GLU A 55 17.00 16.73 4.94
N THR A 56 17.16 18.05 5.00
CA THR A 56 16.89 18.95 3.89
C THR A 56 18.20 19.50 3.34
N SER A 57 18.59 19.03 2.17
CA SER A 57 19.73 19.58 1.42
C SER A 57 19.48 19.50 -0.08
N LYS A 58 20.28 20.21 -0.89
CA LYS A 58 20.18 20.16 -2.36
C LYS A 58 20.25 18.74 -2.92
N LYS A 59 20.82 17.78 -2.19
CA LYS A 59 20.98 16.39 -2.62
C LYS A 59 19.68 15.59 -2.53
N CYS A 60 18.79 15.95 -1.59
CA CYS A 60 17.69 15.11 -1.13
C CYS A 60 16.34 15.84 -1.02
N ILE A 61 16.12 16.92 -1.77
CA ILE A 61 14.85 17.65 -1.75
C ILE A 61 13.69 16.74 -2.15
N ILE A 62 12.63 16.72 -1.36
CA ILE A 62 11.37 16.01 -1.59
C ILE A 62 10.30 17.02 -1.99
N GLY A 63 9.58 16.75 -3.09
CA GLY A 63 8.44 17.56 -3.51
C GLY A 63 7.14 17.03 -2.93
N ARG A 64 6.90 15.72 -3.08
CA ARG A 64 5.76 15.03 -2.50
C ARG A 64 6.18 13.65 -2.03
N VAL A 65 5.68 13.22 -0.87
CA VAL A 65 5.74 11.80 -0.48
C VAL A 65 4.55 11.12 -1.13
N ARG A 66 4.78 10.39 -2.23
CA ARG A 66 3.73 9.62 -2.92
C ARG A 66 3.51 8.27 -2.27
N LYS A 67 4.61 7.62 -1.87
CA LYS A 67 4.63 6.39 -1.05
C LYS A 67 5.77 6.46 -0.05
N LEU A 68 5.54 5.88 1.12
CA LEU A 68 6.54 5.67 2.15
C LEU A 68 6.67 4.16 2.37
N TYR A 69 7.90 3.65 2.40
CA TYR A 69 8.18 2.31 2.89
C TYR A 69 9.10 2.40 4.10
N VAL A 70 8.77 1.61 5.12
CA VAL A 70 9.53 1.56 6.37
C VAL A 70 10.21 0.20 6.45
N ALA A 71 11.53 0.19 6.26
CA ALA A 71 12.37 -0.97 6.51
C ALA A 71 12.92 -0.93 7.94
N LYS A 72 13.66 -1.97 8.33
CA LYS A 72 14.30 -2.05 9.65
C LYS A 72 15.12 -0.79 9.95
N ASP A 73 16.05 -0.46 9.05
CA ASP A 73 17.05 0.60 9.26
C ASP A 73 16.86 1.82 8.35
N ASN A 74 15.81 1.84 7.51
CA ASN A 74 15.62 2.88 6.48
C ASN A 74 14.17 3.35 6.35
N PHE A 75 14.03 4.63 5.97
CA PHE A 75 12.85 5.15 5.30
C PHE A 75 13.13 5.25 3.80
N ILE A 76 12.24 4.71 2.98
CA ILE A 76 12.33 4.75 1.52
C ILE A 76 11.14 5.56 1.02
N VAL A 77 11.43 6.74 0.47
CA VAL A 77 10.42 7.72 0.06
C VAL A 77 10.36 7.76 -1.45
N TYR A 78 9.19 7.48 -2.01
CA TYR A 78 8.93 7.72 -3.42
C TYR A 78 8.38 9.14 -3.61
N ASP A 79 9.10 9.94 -4.39
CA ASP A 79 8.72 11.29 -4.81
C ASP A 79 8.44 11.30 -6.31
N ASP A 80 7.16 11.33 -6.66
CA ASP A 80 6.70 11.31 -8.04
C ASP A 80 6.89 12.66 -8.73
N THR A 81 6.82 13.78 -8.00
CA THR A 81 7.04 15.13 -8.56
C THR A 81 8.47 15.36 -9.04
N ARG A 82 9.43 14.60 -8.50
CA ARG A 82 10.84 14.62 -8.90
C ARG A 82 11.31 13.33 -9.53
N ASN A 83 10.40 12.37 -9.72
CA ASN A 83 10.68 11.06 -10.30
C ASN A 83 11.90 10.39 -9.66
N GLN A 84 11.88 10.24 -8.34
CA GLN A 84 13.01 9.71 -7.58
C GLN A 84 12.54 8.88 -6.39
N ILE A 85 13.39 7.96 -5.96
CA ILE A 85 13.29 7.27 -4.67
C ILE A 85 14.43 7.82 -3.81
N VAL A 86 14.11 8.35 -2.63
CA VAL A 86 15.11 8.89 -1.70
C VAL A 86 15.13 8.03 -0.45
N ILE A 87 16.33 7.66 0.00
CA ILE A 87 16.52 6.75 1.11
C ILE A 87 17.17 7.51 2.26
N PHE A 88 16.55 7.39 3.43
CA PHE A 88 17.00 7.97 4.68
C PHE A 88 17.23 6.87 5.72
N ASP A 89 18.06 7.14 6.72
CA ASP A 89 18.11 6.31 7.91
C ASP A 89 16.88 6.55 8.80
N ARG A 90 16.74 5.76 9.88
CA ARG A 90 15.63 5.90 10.84
C ARG A 90 15.65 7.19 11.69
N ASN A 91 16.70 7.98 11.60
CA ASN A 91 16.81 9.30 12.23
C ASN A 91 16.55 10.44 11.23
N GLY A 92 16.20 10.12 9.99
CA GLY A 92 15.90 11.09 8.94
C GLY A 92 17.14 11.61 8.21
N LYS A 93 18.34 11.08 8.45
CA LYS A 93 19.55 11.48 7.72
C LYS A 93 19.53 10.91 6.32
N TYR A 94 19.91 11.71 5.32
CA TYR A 94 19.97 11.26 3.94
C TYR A 94 21.09 10.22 3.77
N LEU A 95 20.79 9.12 3.06
CA LEU A 95 21.76 8.10 2.69
C LEU A 95 22.06 8.16 1.19
N SER A 96 21.02 8.03 0.36
CA SER A 96 21.17 7.98 -1.09
C SER A 96 19.85 8.24 -1.81
N LYS A 97 19.88 8.24 -3.15
CA LYS A 97 18.68 8.28 -3.98
C LYS A 97 18.85 7.47 -5.26
N ILE A 98 17.73 7.02 -5.80
CA ILE A 98 17.60 6.37 -7.11
C ILE A 98 16.78 7.32 -7.97
N ASN A 99 17.38 7.90 -9.00
CA ASN A 99 16.74 8.85 -9.90
C ASN A 99 17.15 8.65 -11.36
N ASP A 100 17.82 7.53 -11.66
CA ASP A 100 18.19 7.10 -13.00
C ASP A 100 18.11 5.57 -13.11
N LEU A 101 17.45 5.11 -14.16
CA LEU A 101 17.35 3.72 -14.55
C LEU A 101 18.13 3.55 -15.86
N SER A 102 19.45 3.36 -15.77
CA SER A 102 20.30 3.05 -16.94
C SER A 102 20.35 4.13 -18.03
N GLY A 103 20.56 5.39 -17.65
CA GLY A 103 20.53 6.51 -18.61
C GLY A 103 19.12 6.94 -18.99
N SER A 104 18.13 6.65 -18.12
CA SER A 104 16.81 7.25 -18.17
C SER A 104 16.85 8.76 -17.93
N SER A 105 18.00 9.33 -17.55
CA SER A 105 18.23 10.78 -17.45
C SER A 105 17.92 11.56 -18.73
N LYS A 106 17.80 10.88 -19.88
CA LYS A 106 17.39 11.47 -21.17
C LYS A 106 15.88 11.39 -21.44
N ILE A 107 15.15 10.71 -20.56
CA ILE A 107 13.70 10.58 -20.65
C ILE A 107 13.06 11.88 -20.14
N PRO A 108 12.03 12.40 -20.82
CA PRO A 108 11.33 13.59 -20.38
C PRO A 108 10.80 13.51 -18.94
N ALA A 109 10.83 14.64 -18.23
CA ALA A 109 10.45 14.69 -16.82
C ALA A 109 8.95 14.40 -16.54
N TRP A 110 8.08 14.51 -17.55
CA TRP A 110 6.66 14.15 -17.43
C TRP A 110 6.43 12.63 -17.39
N ASP A 111 7.44 11.83 -17.76
CA ASP A 111 7.33 10.39 -17.73
C ASP A 111 7.66 9.84 -16.34
N ILE A 112 6.65 9.26 -15.69
CA ILE A 112 6.77 8.69 -14.35
C ILE A 112 7.50 7.34 -14.45
N LEU A 113 8.76 7.29 -14.02
CA LEU A 113 9.62 6.12 -14.12
C LEU A 113 9.43 5.17 -12.94
N PHE A 114 9.15 5.69 -11.75
CA PHE A 114 9.14 4.92 -10.51
C PHE A 114 7.72 4.64 -9.99
N GLU A 115 6.72 4.56 -10.87
CA GLU A 115 5.32 4.36 -10.45
C GLU A 115 5.09 3.02 -9.74
N ASN A 116 5.77 1.97 -10.22
CA ASN A 116 5.63 0.61 -9.69
C ASN A 116 6.89 0.23 -8.92
N ILE A 117 6.88 0.56 -7.63
CA ILE A 117 7.90 0.18 -6.66
C ILE A 117 7.30 -0.88 -5.75
N SER A 118 8.08 -1.92 -5.47
CA SER A 118 7.81 -2.88 -4.41
C SER A 118 9.05 -3.10 -3.57
N ILE A 119 8.89 -3.55 -2.32
CA ILE A 119 9.99 -3.82 -1.40
C ILE A 119 10.04 -5.31 -1.13
N ASP A 120 11.18 -5.95 -1.40
CA ASP A 120 11.48 -7.28 -0.90
C ASP A 120 12.15 -7.13 0.48
N TYR A 121 11.34 -7.30 1.53
CA TYR A 121 11.81 -7.14 2.90
C TYR A 121 12.61 -8.35 3.39
N VAL A 122 12.49 -9.51 2.73
CA VAL A 122 13.25 -10.71 3.08
C VAL A 122 14.70 -10.54 2.64
N ASN A 123 14.90 -10.04 1.42
CA ASN A 123 16.22 -9.88 0.81
C ASN A 123 16.75 -8.43 0.84
N ASN A 124 16.03 -7.50 1.49
CA ASN A 124 16.36 -6.07 1.59
C ASN A 124 16.58 -5.40 0.23
N LYS A 125 15.63 -5.58 -0.69
CA LYS A 125 15.70 -5.01 -2.04
C LYS A 125 14.56 -4.04 -2.32
N ILE A 126 14.87 -2.98 -3.04
CA ILE A 126 13.90 -2.12 -3.72
C ILE A 126 13.75 -2.65 -5.14
N ILE A 127 12.53 -2.96 -5.54
CA ILE A 127 12.20 -3.51 -6.84
C ILE A 127 11.41 -2.46 -7.62
N VAL A 128 11.91 -2.10 -8.79
CA VAL A 128 11.30 -1.09 -9.66
C VAL A 128 10.96 -1.72 -11.00
N LEU A 129 9.70 -1.62 -11.39
CA LEU A 129 9.22 -1.91 -12.74
C LEU A 129 8.80 -0.59 -13.39
N PRO A 130 9.62 -0.01 -14.29
CA PRO A 130 9.32 1.29 -14.85
C PRO A 130 8.13 1.24 -15.78
N ASN A 131 7.48 2.40 -15.92
CA ASN A 131 6.40 2.58 -16.86
C ASN A 131 6.95 2.53 -18.32
N TYR A 132 6.06 2.31 -19.31
CA TYR A 132 6.32 2.00 -20.74
C TYR A 132 6.91 3.17 -21.54
N VAL A 133 7.87 3.86 -20.96
CA VAL A 133 8.32 5.15 -21.44
C VAL A 133 9.41 5.00 -22.49
N HIS A 134 10.23 3.96 -22.39
CA HIS A 134 11.36 3.80 -23.30
C HIS A 134 11.73 2.33 -23.53
N GLU A 135 11.94 1.97 -24.79
CA GLU A 135 12.32 0.61 -25.25
C GLU A 135 13.52 0.00 -24.52
N LYS A 136 14.41 0.81 -23.94
CA LYS A 136 15.65 0.37 -23.27
C LYS A 136 15.42 -0.10 -21.84
N ILE A 137 14.32 0.32 -21.22
CA ILE A 137 13.97 0.01 -19.83
C ILE A 137 12.61 -0.68 -19.71
N ARG A 138 11.86 -0.76 -20.81
CA ARG A 138 10.60 -1.49 -20.90
C ARG A 138 10.81 -2.97 -20.57
N ASP A 139 9.85 -3.58 -19.88
CA ASP A 139 9.84 -5.00 -19.53
C ASP A 139 11.11 -5.43 -18.77
N ILE A 140 11.67 -4.53 -17.96
CA ILE A 140 12.85 -4.79 -17.12
C ILE A 140 12.53 -4.47 -15.68
N ILE A 141 12.73 -5.44 -14.80
CA ILE A 141 12.77 -5.21 -13.36
C ILE A 141 14.19 -4.76 -12.97
N PHE A 142 14.26 -3.68 -12.21
CA PHE A 142 15.48 -3.19 -11.56
C PHE A 142 15.44 -3.54 -10.08
N GLU A 143 16.52 -4.12 -9.58
CA GLU A 143 16.68 -4.40 -8.15
C GLU A 143 17.79 -3.53 -7.58
N PHE A 144 17.51 -2.85 -6.49
CA PHE A 144 18.48 -2.05 -5.73
C PHE A 144 18.55 -2.55 -4.29
N ASP A 145 19.67 -2.37 -3.62
CA ASP A 145 19.73 -2.51 -2.16
C ASP A 145 19.12 -1.28 -1.45
N PHE A 146 19.02 -1.34 -0.12
CA PHE A 146 18.58 -0.21 0.70
C PHE A 146 19.61 0.92 0.84
N ASN A 147 20.75 0.84 0.15
CA ASN A 147 21.66 1.97 -0.05
C ASN A 147 21.49 2.58 -1.46
N GLY A 148 20.52 2.13 -2.25
CA GLY A 148 20.25 2.62 -3.60
C GLY A 148 21.24 2.14 -4.65
N LYS A 149 22.09 1.16 -4.32
CA LYS A 149 23.00 0.54 -5.29
C LYS A 149 22.24 -0.49 -6.11
N LEU A 150 22.37 -0.38 -7.43
CA LEU A 150 21.80 -1.36 -8.35
C LEU A 150 22.47 -2.73 -8.15
N LEU A 151 21.64 -3.75 -7.90
CA LEU A 151 22.03 -5.15 -7.75
C LEU A 151 21.85 -5.93 -9.04
N ALA A 152 20.71 -5.76 -9.72
CA ALA A 152 20.36 -6.53 -10.91
C ALA A 152 19.41 -5.80 -11.86
N LYS A 153 19.44 -6.21 -13.13
CA LYS A 153 18.43 -5.91 -14.15
C LYS A 153 17.99 -7.23 -14.77
N ARG A 154 16.69 -7.49 -14.79
CA ARG A 154 16.14 -8.73 -15.35
C ARG A 154 15.01 -8.42 -16.32
N LYS A 155 15.03 -9.09 -17.47
CA LYS A 155 13.88 -9.05 -18.37
C LYS A 155 12.68 -9.69 -17.68
N PHE A 156 11.56 -9.01 -17.68
CA PHE A 156 10.32 -9.41 -17.05
C PHE A 156 9.19 -9.09 -18.03
N ASP A 157 8.71 -10.12 -18.72
CA ASP A 157 7.69 -9.95 -19.76
C ASP A 157 6.34 -9.59 -19.12
N VAL A 158 5.98 -8.30 -19.21
CA VAL A 158 4.71 -7.76 -18.72
C VAL A 158 3.66 -7.65 -19.82
N SER A 159 3.86 -8.28 -20.98
CA SER A 159 2.93 -8.17 -22.12
C SER A 159 1.49 -8.58 -21.80
N ASN A 160 1.28 -9.43 -20.79
CA ASN A 160 -0.04 -9.86 -20.32
C ASN A 160 -0.46 -9.20 -18.99
N PHE A 161 0.39 -8.39 -18.39
CA PHE A 161 0.23 -7.94 -17.01
C PHE A 161 0.04 -6.44 -16.91
N GLY A 162 -0.83 -6.05 -15.99
CA GLY A 162 -0.94 -4.67 -15.56
C GLY A 162 0.33 -4.23 -14.81
N ARG A 163 0.42 -2.93 -14.57
CA ARG A 163 1.59 -2.30 -13.95
C ARG A 163 1.66 -2.49 -12.44
N SER A 164 0.52 -2.78 -11.81
CA SER A 164 0.44 -3.05 -10.38
C SER A 164 1.03 -4.43 -10.09
N PHE A 165 2.12 -4.47 -9.34
CA PHE A 165 2.74 -5.69 -8.83
C PHE A 165 3.28 -5.47 -7.41
N ALA A 166 3.47 -6.56 -6.70
CA ALA A 166 4.01 -6.60 -5.36
C ALA A 166 4.98 -7.78 -5.22
N SER A 167 6.11 -7.58 -4.54
CA SER A 167 7.04 -8.65 -4.20
C SER A 167 6.43 -9.58 -3.15
N LEU A 168 6.69 -10.87 -3.28
CA LEU A 168 6.43 -11.90 -2.28
C LEU A 168 7.74 -12.45 -1.67
N GLY A 169 8.88 -11.79 -1.95
CA GLY A 169 10.22 -12.31 -1.69
C GLY A 169 10.66 -13.39 -2.69
N ASP A 170 11.95 -13.73 -2.67
CA ASP A 170 12.55 -14.87 -3.40
C ASP A 170 12.18 -14.97 -4.89
N ASP A 171 12.26 -13.83 -5.59
CA ASP A 171 11.92 -13.68 -7.02
C ASP A 171 10.48 -14.12 -7.36
N ALA A 172 9.58 -14.04 -6.38
CA ALA A 172 8.15 -14.20 -6.56
C ALA A 172 7.44 -12.83 -6.50
N PHE A 173 6.47 -12.65 -7.39
CA PHE A 173 5.68 -11.44 -7.54
C PHE A 173 4.21 -11.76 -7.66
N PHE A 174 3.38 -11.03 -6.92
CA PHE A 174 1.95 -10.97 -7.15
C PHE A 174 1.65 -9.83 -8.11
N ILE A 175 0.91 -10.11 -9.18
CA ILE A 175 0.70 -9.14 -10.26
C ILE A 175 -0.73 -9.23 -10.80
N LYS A 176 -1.29 -8.09 -11.19
CA LYS A 176 -2.60 -8.03 -11.86
C LYS A 176 -2.46 -8.31 -13.36
N TYR A 177 -3.40 -9.02 -13.96
CA TYR A 177 -3.49 -9.11 -15.43
C TYR A 177 -3.92 -7.77 -16.05
N GLU A 178 -3.41 -7.46 -17.24
CA GLU A 178 -3.91 -6.33 -18.03
C GLU A 178 -5.25 -6.73 -18.67
N GLN A 179 -6.33 -6.11 -18.20
CA GLN A 179 -7.67 -6.39 -18.72
C GLN A 179 -7.98 -5.45 -19.89
N GLY A 180 -8.56 -6.00 -20.96
CA GLY A 180 -9.01 -5.23 -22.13
C GLY A 180 -8.00 -5.10 -23.28
N GLY A 181 -6.72 -5.44 -23.06
CA GLY A 181 -5.69 -5.49 -24.09
C GLY A 181 -5.95 -6.53 -25.19
N SER A 182 -5.24 -6.43 -26.32
CA SER A 182 -5.40 -7.35 -27.47
C SER A 182 -5.12 -8.81 -27.10
N LEU A 183 -4.10 -9.05 -26.27
CA LEU A 183 -3.76 -10.38 -25.75
C LEU A 183 -4.83 -10.90 -24.79
N TRP A 184 -5.38 -10.05 -23.91
CA TRP A 184 -6.47 -10.43 -23.01
C TRP A 184 -7.70 -10.96 -23.74
N LYS A 185 -8.02 -10.39 -24.92
CA LYS A 185 -9.17 -10.80 -25.73
C LYS A 185 -9.03 -12.22 -26.30
N THR A 186 -7.81 -12.75 -26.44
CA THR A 186 -7.58 -14.09 -27.02
C THR A 186 -7.49 -15.20 -25.96
N LEU A 187 -7.43 -14.86 -24.67
CA LEU A 187 -7.34 -15.83 -23.59
C LEU A 187 -8.65 -16.61 -23.40
N LYS A 188 -8.58 -17.94 -23.50
CA LYS A 188 -9.72 -18.86 -23.26
C LYS A 188 -10.21 -18.84 -21.81
N LYS A 189 -9.29 -18.64 -20.85
CA LYS A 189 -9.60 -18.49 -19.42
C LYS A 189 -8.94 -17.22 -18.93
N LYS A 190 -9.71 -16.41 -18.21
CA LYS A 190 -9.31 -15.09 -17.73
C LYS A 190 -9.23 -15.12 -16.21
N TYR A 191 -8.20 -14.48 -15.68
CA TYR A 191 -7.94 -14.40 -14.25
C TYR A 191 -7.60 -12.97 -13.89
N THR A 192 -7.90 -12.57 -12.66
CA THR A 192 -7.67 -11.19 -12.22
C THR A 192 -6.19 -10.97 -11.90
N PHE A 193 -5.54 -11.98 -11.32
CA PHE A 193 -4.15 -11.91 -10.86
C PHE A 193 -3.36 -13.16 -11.20
N ALA A 194 -2.04 -13.04 -11.12
CA ALA A 194 -1.10 -14.15 -11.16
C ALA A 194 -0.05 -14.02 -10.06
N VAL A 195 0.54 -15.16 -9.70
CA VAL A 195 1.84 -15.22 -9.05
C VAL A 195 2.87 -15.59 -10.11
N ILE A 196 3.88 -14.76 -10.28
CA ILE A 196 5.04 -15.04 -11.12
C ILE A 196 6.19 -15.42 -10.21
N LYS A 197 6.92 -16.49 -10.54
CA LYS A 197 8.15 -16.89 -9.85
C LYS A 197 9.21 -17.22 -10.88
N ASN A 198 10.42 -16.68 -10.71
CA ASN A 198 11.54 -16.88 -11.65
C ASN A 198 11.15 -16.52 -13.11
N GLY A 199 10.38 -15.44 -13.28
CA GLY A 199 9.92 -14.96 -14.59
C GLY A 199 8.84 -15.81 -15.27
N LYS A 200 8.25 -16.80 -14.59
CA LYS A 200 7.17 -17.64 -15.13
C LYS A 200 5.93 -17.58 -14.25
N VAL A 201 4.75 -17.65 -14.89
CA VAL A 201 3.48 -17.78 -14.16
C VAL A 201 3.48 -19.10 -13.38
N LEU A 202 3.46 -19.00 -12.06
CA LEU A 202 3.35 -20.13 -11.15
C LEU A 202 1.89 -20.47 -10.88
N SER A 203 1.05 -19.45 -10.69
CA SER A 203 -0.37 -19.62 -10.36
C SER A 203 -1.22 -18.49 -10.92
N ASN A 204 -2.46 -18.81 -11.27
CA ASN A 204 -3.49 -17.85 -11.64
C ASN A 204 -4.51 -17.75 -10.49
N ILE A 205 -4.87 -16.53 -10.13
CA ILE A 205 -5.65 -16.22 -8.93
C ILE A 205 -6.92 -15.46 -9.32
N LEU A 206 -8.04 -15.85 -8.71
CA LEU A 206 -9.39 -15.32 -8.94
C LEU A 206 -9.81 -15.34 -10.42
N PRO A 207 -10.44 -16.43 -10.88
CA PRO A 207 -11.04 -16.49 -12.22
C PRO A 207 -11.99 -15.32 -12.43
N CYS A 208 -11.90 -14.67 -13.59
CA CYS A 208 -12.90 -13.69 -13.98
C CYS A 208 -14.18 -14.44 -14.34
N SER A 209 -15.29 -14.12 -13.68
CA SER A 209 -16.63 -14.47 -14.19
C SER A 209 -16.78 -13.88 -15.59
N GLU A 210 -17.44 -14.59 -16.51
CA GLU A 210 -17.68 -14.22 -17.92
C GLU A 210 -18.51 -12.94 -18.12
N HIS A 211 -18.66 -12.10 -17.09
CA HIS A 211 -19.26 -10.79 -17.25
C HIS A 211 -18.41 -9.98 -18.21
N PRO A 212 -19.04 -9.32 -19.20
CA PRO A 212 -18.33 -8.52 -20.18
C PRO A 212 -17.49 -7.52 -19.41
N ILE A 213 -16.17 -7.70 -19.54
CA ILE A 213 -15.16 -6.85 -18.94
C ILE A 213 -15.58 -5.41 -19.19
N LEU A 214 -15.59 -4.65 -18.09
CA LEU A 214 -15.59 -3.20 -18.00
C LEU A 214 -14.94 -2.60 -19.26
N GLU A 215 -15.75 -2.27 -20.28
CA GLU A 215 -15.26 -1.47 -21.39
C GLU A 215 -14.85 -0.11 -20.83
N ASN A 216 -13.92 0.59 -21.49
CA ASN A 216 -13.12 1.70 -20.96
C ASN A 216 -13.84 2.79 -20.14
N GLN A 217 -15.16 2.91 -20.20
CA GLN A 217 -15.98 3.86 -19.44
C GLN A 217 -16.39 3.37 -18.02
N ASP A 218 -16.29 2.07 -17.73
CA ASP A 218 -16.70 1.46 -16.45
C ASP A 218 -15.55 1.05 -15.53
N ASN A 219 -14.31 1.14 -16.02
CA ASN A 219 -13.14 0.70 -15.28
C ASN A 219 -12.69 1.78 -14.28
N LEU A 220 -13.30 1.78 -13.09
CA LEU A 220 -12.65 2.40 -11.95
C LEU A 220 -11.46 1.53 -11.57
N PHE A 221 -10.27 2.02 -11.93
CA PHE A 221 -8.97 1.43 -11.66
C PHE A 221 -8.76 1.19 -10.16
N VAL A 222 -9.28 0.09 -9.62
CA VAL A 222 -9.14 -0.21 -8.20
C VAL A 222 -8.79 -1.67 -8.03
N VAL A 223 -7.52 -1.97 -8.27
CA VAL A 223 -6.94 -3.17 -7.68
C VAL A 223 -5.81 -2.67 -6.81
N ASN A 224 -6.09 -2.69 -5.51
CA ASN A 224 -5.20 -2.16 -4.51
C ASN A 224 -4.46 -3.35 -3.91
N MET A 225 -3.17 -3.42 -4.22
CA MET A 225 -2.24 -4.37 -3.65
C MET A 225 -1.34 -3.60 -2.71
N VAL A 226 -1.28 -4.05 -1.46
CA VAL A 226 -0.50 -3.41 -0.42
C VAL A 226 0.45 -4.46 0.14
N GLU A 227 1.74 -4.24 -0.06
CA GLU A 227 2.77 -5.08 0.50
C GLU A 227 2.74 -5.03 2.02
N LYS A 228 2.71 -6.21 2.61
CA LYS A 228 2.89 -6.38 4.04
C LYS A 228 4.17 -7.12 4.31
N TRP A 229 4.83 -6.70 5.38
CA TRP A 229 5.90 -7.46 5.98
C TRP A 229 5.60 -7.72 7.45
N ALA A 230 5.72 -8.99 7.84
CA ALA A 230 5.66 -9.43 9.23
C ALA A 230 6.80 -10.40 9.48
N LYS A 231 7.72 -10.03 10.40
CA LYS A 231 8.79 -10.87 10.96
C LYS A 231 9.27 -12.01 10.05
N GLY A 232 10.05 -11.67 9.01
CA GLY A 232 10.72 -12.66 8.15
C GLY A 232 9.83 -13.36 7.12
N THR A 233 8.54 -13.04 7.07
CA THR A 233 7.61 -13.47 6.02
C THR A 233 7.07 -12.25 5.28
N GLN A 234 6.91 -12.39 3.96
CA GLN A 234 6.33 -11.37 3.12
C GLN A 234 5.02 -11.88 2.53
N SER A 235 3.96 -11.12 2.77
CA SER A 235 2.65 -11.36 2.21
C SER A 235 2.10 -10.06 1.63
N VAL A 236 1.06 -10.16 0.82
CA VAL A 236 0.41 -9.00 0.22
C VAL A 236 -1.06 -9.07 0.56
N PHE A 237 -1.59 -8.00 1.14
CA PHE A 237 -3.02 -7.82 1.24
C PHE A 237 -3.55 -7.23 -0.06
N PHE A 238 -4.69 -7.73 -0.52
CA PHE A 238 -5.37 -7.16 -1.66
C PHE A 238 -6.88 -7.28 -1.54
N ASN A 239 -7.56 -6.35 -2.21
CA ASN A 239 -9.00 -6.33 -2.36
C ASN A 239 -9.34 -6.21 -3.86
N GLN A 240 -10.38 -6.93 -4.27
CA GLN A 240 -10.97 -6.74 -5.60
C GLN A 240 -11.99 -5.61 -5.52
N ALA A 241 -11.95 -4.66 -6.46
CA ALA A 241 -12.96 -3.61 -6.57
C ALA A 241 -14.38 -4.17 -6.44
N TYR A 242 -15.24 -3.40 -5.77
CA TYR A 242 -16.66 -3.67 -5.57
C TYR A 242 -16.95 -4.94 -4.78
N LYS A 243 -15.93 -5.52 -4.13
CA LYS A 243 -16.05 -6.66 -3.23
C LYS A 243 -15.69 -6.24 -1.81
N ASP A 244 -16.37 -6.86 -0.87
CA ASP A 244 -16.22 -6.69 0.58
C ASP A 244 -15.18 -7.65 1.19
N GLU A 245 -14.45 -8.40 0.37
CA GLU A 245 -13.50 -9.42 0.80
C GLU A 245 -12.05 -8.91 0.72
N ILE A 246 -11.28 -9.17 1.77
CA ILE A 246 -9.84 -8.93 1.80
C ILE A 246 -9.12 -10.28 1.79
N TYR A 247 -8.14 -10.37 0.90
CA TYR A 247 -7.32 -11.55 0.70
C TYR A 247 -5.89 -11.27 1.14
N GLU A 248 -5.22 -12.29 1.68
CA GLU A 248 -3.78 -12.30 1.88
C GLU A 248 -3.16 -13.33 0.94
N ILE A 249 -2.06 -12.98 0.30
CA ILE A 249 -1.29 -13.90 -0.54
C ILE A 249 0.18 -13.90 -0.14
N ASP A 250 0.78 -15.07 -0.08
CA ASP A 250 2.21 -15.29 0.04
C ASP A 250 2.66 -16.36 -0.97
N THR A 251 3.91 -16.80 -0.88
CA THR A 251 4.45 -17.85 -1.76
C THR A 251 3.81 -19.22 -1.52
N GLY A 252 3.10 -19.42 -0.40
CA GLY A 252 2.33 -20.63 -0.07
C GLY A 252 0.90 -20.61 -0.60
N GLY A 253 0.36 -19.47 -1.03
CA GLY A 253 -0.92 -19.36 -1.71
C GLY A 253 -1.79 -18.19 -1.25
N VAL A 254 -3.02 -18.17 -1.74
CA VAL A 254 -4.02 -17.13 -1.43
C VAL A 254 -5.01 -17.60 -0.36
N ARG A 255 -5.32 -16.72 0.58
CA ARG A 255 -6.29 -16.95 1.65
C ARG A 255 -7.26 -15.78 1.72
N LYS A 256 -8.56 -16.05 1.77
CA LYS A 256 -9.54 -15.04 2.17
C LYS A 256 -9.40 -14.80 3.67
N LYS A 257 -9.02 -13.59 4.07
CA LYS A 257 -8.76 -13.26 5.49
C LYS A 257 -9.96 -12.61 6.16
N TYR A 258 -10.55 -11.63 5.50
CA TYR A 258 -11.63 -10.84 6.08
C TYR A 258 -12.79 -10.69 5.10
N LYS A 259 -14.00 -10.58 5.64
CA LYS A 259 -15.19 -10.13 4.94
C LYS A 259 -15.80 -8.96 5.70
N LEU A 260 -15.89 -7.81 5.05
CA LEU A 260 -16.25 -6.54 5.67
C LEU A 260 -17.75 -6.26 5.47
N ILE A 261 -18.52 -6.32 6.54
CA ILE A 261 -19.94 -6.02 6.50
C ILE A 261 -20.13 -4.52 6.75
N LEU A 262 -20.54 -3.80 5.71
CA LEU A 262 -20.82 -2.37 5.76
C LEU A 262 -22.31 -2.11 6.04
N PRO A 263 -22.68 -0.94 6.60
CA PRO A 263 -24.06 -0.51 6.67
C PRO A 263 -24.58 -0.23 5.25
N ILE A 264 -25.90 -0.26 5.07
CA ILE A 264 -26.52 -0.11 3.74
C ILE A 264 -26.13 1.21 3.06
N GLU A 265 -25.92 2.29 3.82
CA GLU A 265 -25.52 3.60 3.30
C GLU A 265 -24.11 3.62 2.66
N TYR A 266 -23.25 2.66 3.02
CA TYR A 266 -21.89 2.49 2.50
C TYR A 266 -21.78 1.29 1.55
N SER A 267 -22.82 0.47 1.44
CA SER A 267 -22.78 -0.78 0.68
C SER A 267 -23.19 -0.55 -0.77
N ILE A 268 -22.43 -1.13 -1.69
CA ILE A 268 -22.80 -1.21 -3.10
C ILE A 268 -23.83 -2.35 -3.29
N PRO A 269 -24.81 -2.21 -4.21
CA PRO A 269 -25.73 -3.30 -4.56
C PRO A 269 -25.00 -4.59 -4.92
N THR A 270 -25.50 -5.73 -4.45
CA THR A 270 -24.85 -7.04 -4.66
C THR A 270 -24.74 -7.43 -6.14
N ASP A 271 -25.60 -6.89 -6.98
CA ASP A 271 -25.66 -7.10 -8.42
C ASP A 271 -24.95 -6.00 -9.23
N PHE A 272 -24.22 -5.06 -8.60
CA PHE A 272 -23.59 -3.91 -9.27
C PHE A 272 -22.65 -4.29 -10.44
N LEU A 273 -22.00 -5.44 -10.34
CA LEU A 273 -21.13 -5.97 -11.39
C LEU A 273 -21.87 -6.75 -12.47
N SER A 274 -23.01 -7.36 -12.14
CA SER A 274 -23.75 -8.26 -13.04
C SER A 274 -24.94 -7.60 -13.72
N ASN A 275 -25.51 -6.55 -13.12
CA ASN A 275 -26.69 -5.86 -13.61
C ASN A 275 -26.32 -4.88 -14.72
N SER A 276 -26.94 -5.06 -15.89
CA SER A 276 -26.66 -4.27 -17.09
C SER A 276 -27.05 -2.81 -16.97
N ILE A 277 -27.89 -2.42 -16.00
CA ILE A 277 -28.28 -1.01 -15.78
C ILE A 277 -27.08 -0.12 -15.46
N TYR A 278 -26.03 -0.70 -14.87
CA TYR A 278 -24.81 0.01 -14.48
C TYR A 278 -23.78 0.09 -15.61
N ASN A 279 -23.97 -0.61 -16.73
CA ASN A 279 -23.00 -0.63 -17.82
C ASN A 279 -22.84 0.77 -18.44
N GLY A 280 -21.59 1.22 -18.55
CA GLY A 280 -21.18 2.55 -18.98
C GLY A 280 -21.47 3.67 -17.97
N LYS A 281 -21.96 3.35 -16.77
CA LYS A 281 -22.48 4.32 -15.78
C LYS A 281 -21.95 4.11 -14.37
N ARG A 282 -20.99 3.20 -14.15
CA ARG A 282 -20.54 2.83 -12.80
C ARG A 282 -19.94 4.00 -12.04
N LEU A 283 -19.10 4.81 -12.69
CA LEU A 283 -18.51 5.99 -12.08
C LEU A 283 -19.58 7.03 -11.71
N ASP A 284 -20.46 7.38 -12.65
CA ASP A 284 -21.54 8.34 -12.41
C ASP A 284 -22.46 7.87 -11.28
N THR A 285 -22.74 6.57 -11.23
CA THR A 285 -23.54 5.96 -10.15
C THR A 285 -22.85 6.11 -8.80
N LEU A 286 -21.54 5.86 -8.74
CA LEU A 286 -20.77 6.04 -7.51
C LEU A 286 -20.63 7.50 -7.12
N ILE A 287 -20.52 8.43 -8.06
CA ILE A 287 -20.55 9.88 -7.76
C ILE A 287 -21.91 10.28 -7.19
N ALA A 288 -23.01 9.79 -7.76
CA ALA A 288 -24.36 10.04 -7.26
C ALA A 288 -24.61 9.41 -5.87
N HIS A 289 -23.93 8.31 -5.55
CA HIS A 289 -23.97 7.63 -4.25
C HIS A 289 -22.63 7.73 -3.54
N ASN A 290 -22.18 8.95 -3.28
CA ASN A 290 -20.79 9.23 -2.94
C ASN A 290 -20.23 8.56 -1.67
N LYS A 291 -21.11 8.02 -0.81
CA LYS A 291 -20.73 7.25 0.37
C LYS A 291 -20.41 5.78 0.08
N TRP A 292 -20.89 5.22 -1.03
CA TRP A 292 -20.69 3.81 -1.37
C TRP A 292 -19.21 3.46 -1.45
N VAL A 293 -18.82 2.44 -0.69
CA VAL A 293 -17.46 1.94 -0.65
C VAL A 293 -17.24 0.98 -1.80
N TYR A 294 -16.42 1.38 -2.76
CA TYR A 294 -16.09 0.58 -3.94
C TYR A 294 -14.80 -0.23 -3.78
N GLY A 295 -14.09 -0.09 -2.67
CA GLY A 295 -12.93 -0.91 -2.39
C GLY A 295 -12.18 -0.47 -1.14
N PHE A 296 -11.13 -1.22 -0.84
CA PHE A 296 -10.23 -0.97 0.28
C PHE A 296 -8.80 -0.89 -0.22
N ASP A 297 -8.01 0.01 0.36
CA ASP A 297 -6.62 0.27 0.04
C ASP A 297 -5.80 0.35 1.34
N GLU A 298 -4.48 0.46 1.20
CA GLU A 298 -3.52 0.66 2.30
C GLU A 298 -3.82 -0.26 3.50
N ILE A 299 -4.03 -1.54 3.17
CA ILE A 299 -4.44 -2.59 4.10
C ILE A 299 -3.21 -3.17 4.78
N TYR A 300 -3.15 -2.99 6.10
CA TYR A 300 -2.15 -3.58 6.97
C TYR A 300 -2.85 -4.35 8.08
N GLY A 301 -2.62 -5.65 8.17
CA GLY A 301 -3.13 -6.47 9.26
C GLY A 301 -1.98 -7.12 10.02
N GLN A 302 -1.96 -7.02 11.35
CA GLN A 302 -1.00 -7.74 12.18
C GLN A 302 -1.68 -8.19 13.46
N ASP A 303 -1.61 -9.50 13.74
CA ASP A 303 -2.20 -10.13 14.92
C ASP A 303 -3.67 -9.71 15.10
N ASP A 304 -3.96 -8.95 16.15
CA ASP A 304 -5.30 -8.49 16.50
C ASP A 304 -5.69 -7.13 15.88
N ILE A 305 -4.90 -6.60 14.94
CA ILE A 305 -5.09 -5.25 14.40
C ILE A 305 -5.26 -5.30 12.88
N LEU A 306 -6.23 -4.53 12.37
CA LEU A 306 -6.39 -4.23 10.96
C LEU A 306 -6.46 -2.72 10.74
N LEU A 307 -5.48 -2.17 10.05
CA LEU A 307 -5.50 -0.84 9.46
C LEU A 307 -5.89 -0.96 8.00
N LEU A 308 -6.82 -0.14 7.54
CA LEU A 308 -7.19 -0.05 6.14
C LEU A 308 -7.69 1.33 5.79
N LYS A 309 -7.68 1.66 4.51
CA LYS A 309 -8.32 2.84 3.95
C LYS A 309 -9.52 2.39 3.12
N TYR A 310 -10.70 2.93 3.38
CA TYR A 310 -11.86 2.66 2.53
C TYR A 310 -11.97 3.71 1.42
N LEU A 311 -12.44 3.28 0.25
CA LEU A 311 -12.54 4.13 -0.94
C LEU A 311 -13.99 4.40 -1.32
N ASN A 312 -14.34 5.67 -1.39
CA ASN A 312 -15.61 6.18 -1.92
C ASN A 312 -15.34 7.50 -2.69
N THR A 313 -16.35 8.01 -3.41
CA THR A 313 -16.21 9.22 -4.26
C THR A 313 -16.55 10.52 -3.52
N GLU A 314 -16.82 10.45 -2.21
CA GLU A 314 -17.05 11.62 -1.38
C GLU A 314 -15.84 12.55 -1.43
N ASN A 315 -16.09 13.80 -1.86
CA ASN A 315 -15.10 14.81 -2.22
C ASN A 315 -14.46 15.49 -0.99
N ASN A 316 -14.42 14.77 0.13
CA ASN A 316 -13.82 15.22 1.37
C ASN A 316 -12.43 14.55 1.51
N ASN A 317 -11.38 15.38 1.53
CA ASN A 317 -9.97 14.98 1.72
C ASN A 317 -9.65 14.47 3.14
N TYR A 318 -10.63 13.92 3.86
CA TYR A 318 -10.41 13.40 5.19
C TYR A 318 -9.83 11.98 5.08
N ASN A 319 -8.76 11.72 5.83
CA ASN A 319 -8.09 10.43 6.02
C ASN A 319 -9.11 9.29 6.26
N LYS A 320 -9.47 8.54 5.22
CA LYS A 320 -10.41 7.40 5.28
C LYS A 320 -9.80 6.15 5.93
N TYR A 321 -8.78 6.34 6.78
CA TYR A 321 -8.13 5.27 7.51
C TYR A 321 -8.98 4.86 8.71
N LEU A 322 -9.26 3.58 8.77
CA LEU A 322 -9.86 2.90 9.90
C LEU A 322 -8.84 1.95 10.49
N ARG A 323 -8.73 1.98 11.82
CA ARG A 323 -8.03 0.95 12.58
C ARG A 323 -9.06 0.14 13.33
N ILE A 324 -8.94 -1.18 13.29
CA ILE A 324 -9.82 -2.13 13.96
C ILE A 324 -8.96 -2.95 14.90
N ASN A 325 -9.37 -3.03 16.17
CA ASN A 325 -8.76 -3.89 17.18
C ASN A 325 -9.70 -5.06 17.48
N PHE A 326 -9.27 -6.27 17.14
CA PHE A 326 -10.04 -7.50 17.27
C PHE A 326 -10.16 -7.98 18.72
N LEU A 327 -9.28 -7.55 19.64
CA LEU A 327 -9.36 -7.93 21.06
C LEU A 327 -10.59 -7.35 21.76
N ASN A 328 -10.96 -6.11 21.40
CA ASN A 328 -12.04 -5.37 22.03
C ASN A 328 -13.17 -4.99 21.06
N GLY A 329 -13.03 -5.31 19.77
CA GLY A 329 -14.02 -4.99 18.73
C GLY A 329 -14.11 -3.49 18.40
N MET A 330 -13.17 -2.68 18.88
CA MET A 330 -13.18 -1.23 18.71
C MET A 330 -12.64 -0.85 17.34
N PHE A 331 -13.20 0.22 16.77
CA PHE A 331 -12.77 0.76 15.49
C PHE A 331 -12.58 2.28 15.60
N TYR A 332 -11.41 2.74 15.20
CA TYR A 332 -10.97 4.13 15.30
C TYR A 332 -10.81 4.72 13.91
N SER A 333 -11.21 5.98 13.73
CA SER A 333 -10.87 6.75 12.55
C SER A 333 -9.74 7.70 12.86
N PHE A 334 -8.71 7.70 12.00
CA PHE A 334 -7.62 8.67 12.13
C PHE A 334 -8.06 10.11 11.87
N ASN A 335 -9.25 10.34 11.29
CA ASN A 335 -9.86 11.66 11.18
C ASN A 335 -10.22 12.28 12.52
N PHE A 336 -10.48 11.45 13.52
CA PHE A 336 -10.98 11.88 14.82
C PHE A 336 -9.90 11.84 15.89
N ILE A 337 -8.63 11.79 15.48
CA ILE A 337 -7.49 11.83 16.39
C ILE A 337 -7.11 13.28 16.64
N GLU A 338 -7.24 13.69 17.90
CA GLU A 338 -7.02 15.06 18.32
C GLU A 338 -5.61 15.25 18.90
N PRO A 339 -4.84 16.22 18.39
CA PRO A 339 -3.57 16.61 18.99
C PRO A 339 -3.74 17.10 20.43
N ASP A 340 -2.82 16.70 21.30
CA ASP A 340 -2.76 17.15 22.69
C ASP A 340 -1.30 17.28 23.17
N THR A 341 -1.07 17.30 24.48
CA THR A 341 0.28 17.42 25.03
C THR A 341 1.25 16.35 24.53
N LEU A 342 0.80 15.12 24.21
CA LEU A 342 1.68 14.06 23.72
C LEU A 342 2.26 14.37 22.34
N SER A 343 1.49 15.02 21.48
CA SER A 343 1.90 15.41 20.13
C SER A 343 2.38 16.86 20.04
N TYR A 344 2.58 17.53 21.19
CA TYR A 344 2.81 18.98 21.25
C TYR A 344 1.72 19.79 20.54
N TYR A 345 0.47 19.29 20.56
CA TYR A 345 -0.68 19.84 19.84
C TYR A 345 -0.48 19.94 18.31
N LEU A 346 0.53 19.27 17.76
CA LEU A 346 0.80 19.20 16.34
C LEU A 346 0.03 18.02 15.70
N PRO A 347 -0.31 18.11 14.41
CA PRO A 347 -0.90 16.99 13.68
C PRO A 347 0.04 15.77 13.71
N VAL A 348 -0.56 14.59 13.62
CA VAL A 348 0.13 13.29 13.67
C VAL A 348 -0.15 12.40 12.46
N VAL A 349 -1.19 12.71 11.68
CA VAL A 349 -1.67 11.89 10.56
C VAL A 349 -1.77 12.75 9.30
N SER A 350 -1.33 12.20 8.17
CA SER A 350 -1.48 12.71 6.81
C SER A 350 -2.09 11.64 5.90
N ASP A 351 -2.28 11.97 4.63
CA ASP A 351 -2.78 11.04 3.61
C ASP A 351 -1.85 9.84 3.35
N VAL A 352 -0.59 9.91 3.79
CA VAL A 352 0.37 8.81 3.72
C VAL A 352 0.46 8.18 5.10
N LEU A 353 -0.04 6.95 5.24
CA LEU A 353 -0.04 6.20 6.49
C LEU A 353 0.45 4.76 6.24
N VAL A 354 1.40 4.31 7.04
CA VAL A 354 2.03 2.99 6.88
C VAL A 354 2.11 2.33 8.25
N MET A 355 1.84 1.04 8.32
CA MET A 355 2.11 0.24 9.52
C MET A 355 3.35 -0.63 9.31
N ALA A 356 4.29 -0.59 10.25
CA ALA A 356 5.48 -1.45 10.23
C ALA A 356 6.01 -1.68 11.66
N ASN A 357 6.28 -2.95 12.01
CA ASN A 357 6.79 -3.35 13.33
C ASN A 357 5.95 -2.78 14.50
N ASP A 358 4.64 -3.03 14.50
CA ASP A 358 3.70 -2.58 15.55
C ASP A 358 3.59 -1.05 15.72
N LYS A 359 4.15 -0.29 14.79
CA LYS A 359 4.13 1.17 14.78
C LYS A 359 3.41 1.69 13.55
N ILE A 360 2.86 2.89 13.68
CA ILE A 360 2.22 3.61 12.59
C ILE A 360 3.13 4.78 12.21
N TYR A 361 3.30 5.01 10.92
CA TYR A 361 4.12 6.07 10.37
C TYR A 361 3.29 6.94 9.46
N SER A 362 3.43 8.25 9.60
CA SER A 362 2.85 9.21 8.69
C SER A 362 3.88 10.18 8.16
N ALA A 363 3.66 10.75 6.98
CA ALA A 363 4.57 11.73 6.38
C ALA A 363 3.87 13.10 6.28
N LEU A 364 4.20 14.03 7.16
CA LEU A 364 3.59 15.35 7.22
C LEU A 364 4.39 16.37 6.42
N ASN A 365 3.69 17.22 5.66
CA ASN A 365 4.31 18.39 5.07
C ASN A 365 4.68 19.39 6.17
N THR A 366 5.90 19.91 6.11
CA THR A 366 6.40 20.87 7.10
C THR A 366 5.58 22.16 7.12
N ARG A 367 4.98 22.56 5.99
CA ARG A 367 4.06 23.70 5.94
C ARG A 367 2.88 23.50 6.88
N ASP A 368 2.25 22.33 6.87
CA ASP A 368 1.07 22.03 7.70
C ASP A 368 1.43 22.03 9.19
N LEU A 369 2.60 21.49 9.54
CA LEU A 369 3.14 21.53 10.90
C LEU A 369 3.39 22.97 11.38
N MET A 370 4.03 23.80 10.54
CA MET A 370 4.32 25.20 10.87
C MET A 370 3.04 26.04 10.97
N ASP A 371 2.06 25.79 10.11
CA ASP A 371 0.77 26.48 10.16
C ASP A 371 -0.04 26.03 11.38
N ALA A 372 -0.01 24.74 11.74
CA ALA A 372 -0.60 24.24 12.99
C ALA A 372 0.06 24.87 14.22
N TYR A 373 1.40 24.90 14.27
CA TYR A 373 2.14 25.56 15.34
C TYR A 373 1.74 27.03 15.48
N SER A 374 1.70 27.78 14.36
CA SER A 374 1.32 29.19 14.35
C SER A 374 -0.10 29.41 14.88
N ARG A 375 -1.06 28.57 14.47
CA ARG A 375 -2.44 28.61 14.97
C ARG A 375 -2.52 28.34 16.48
N ASN A 376 -1.78 27.36 16.98
CA ASN A 376 -1.77 26.99 18.39
C ASN A 376 -1.13 28.08 19.27
N THR A 377 -0.08 28.74 18.77
CA THR A 377 0.52 29.91 19.42
C THR A 377 -0.49 31.06 19.51
N PHE A 378 -1.20 31.36 18.43
CA PHE A 378 -2.25 32.40 18.43
C PHE A 378 -3.37 32.07 19.43
N LYS A 379 -3.78 30.80 19.51
CA LYS A 379 -4.77 30.30 20.48
C LYS A 379 -4.24 30.18 21.92
N LYS A 380 -2.98 30.53 22.17
CA LYS A 380 -2.31 30.42 23.48
C LYS A 380 -2.35 29.01 24.08
N VAL A 381 -2.24 27.99 23.22
CA VAL A 381 -2.21 26.58 23.63
C VAL A 381 -0.91 26.25 24.37
N TYR A 382 0.20 26.82 23.92
CA TYR A 382 1.50 26.67 24.57
C TYR A 382 1.62 27.63 25.75
N LYS A 383 2.11 27.15 26.90
CA LYS A 383 2.51 28.03 28.00
C LYS A 383 3.68 28.91 27.54
N GLU A 384 3.76 30.13 28.06
CA GLU A 384 4.90 31.02 27.82
C GLU A 384 6.22 30.27 28.07
N ASN A 385 7.16 30.39 27.12
CA ASN A 385 8.46 29.71 27.11
C ASN A 385 8.45 28.18 26.93
N SER A 386 7.32 27.55 26.55
CA SER A 386 7.33 26.14 26.16
C SER A 386 8.06 25.94 24.85
N SER A 387 9.09 25.09 24.82
CA SER A 387 9.73 24.68 23.57
C SER A 387 8.93 23.55 22.92
N VAL A 388 8.75 23.64 21.60
CA VAL A 388 8.26 22.54 20.77
C VAL A 388 9.45 22.03 19.97
N PRO A 389 10.12 20.93 20.40
CA PRO A 389 11.47 20.58 19.95
C PRO A 389 11.62 20.46 18.43
N ILE A 390 10.58 19.95 17.76
CA ILE A 390 10.57 19.77 16.31
C ILE A 390 10.65 21.11 15.57
N ILE A 391 9.97 22.16 16.04
CA ILE A 391 9.80 23.43 15.33
C ILE A 391 11.13 24.17 15.16
N SER A 392 12.06 24.06 16.11
CA SER A 392 13.39 24.67 15.99
C SER A 392 14.27 24.05 14.90
N SER A 393 13.94 22.84 14.42
CA SER A 393 14.74 22.08 13.46
C SER A 393 14.25 22.16 12.01
N ILE A 394 13.12 22.81 11.76
CA ILE A 394 12.42 22.81 10.48
C ILE A 394 11.95 24.22 10.07
N ASN A 395 11.69 24.42 8.78
CA ASN A 395 11.02 25.60 8.25
C ASN A 395 10.06 25.21 7.10
N LYS A 396 9.26 26.14 6.57
CA LYS A 396 8.25 25.86 5.53
C LYS A 396 8.79 25.24 4.22
N LEU A 397 10.11 25.28 3.99
CA LEU A 397 10.80 24.70 2.84
C LEU A 397 11.56 23.42 3.18
N SER A 398 11.59 23.00 4.45
CA SER A 398 12.17 21.72 4.84
C SER A 398 11.40 20.56 4.22
N ASN A 399 12.14 19.48 3.94
CA ASN A 399 11.56 18.19 3.59
C ASN A 399 10.52 17.75 4.65
N PRO A 400 9.58 16.87 4.26
CA PRO A 400 8.56 16.33 5.15
C PRO A 400 9.12 15.75 6.45
N VAL A 401 8.28 15.75 7.48
CA VAL A 401 8.58 15.15 8.77
C VAL A 401 7.86 13.81 8.86
N ILE A 402 8.60 12.74 9.14
CA ILE A 402 7.99 11.45 9.46
C ILE A 402 7.53 11.49 10.91
N VAL A 403 6.26 11.15 11.15
CA VAL A 403 5.71 10.93 12.48
C VAL A 403 5.67 9.44 12.74
N GLU A 404 6.43 8.99 13.73
CA GLU A 404 6.36 7.62 14.24
C GLU A 404 5.45 7.60 15.47
N ILE A 405 4.41 6.77 15.41
CA ILE A 405 3.39 6.62 16.43
C ILE A 405 3.51 5.20 17.00
N THR A 406 3.68 5.10 18.32
CA THR A 406 3.57 3.83 19.04
C THR A 406 2.19 3.79 19.67
N PRO A 407 1.28 2.93 19.19
CA PRO A 407 -0.06 2.85 19.73
C PRO A 407 -0.08 2.15 21.09
N LYS A 408 -1.09 2.42 21.92
CA LYS A 408 -1.35 1.59 23.11
C LYS A 408 -1.94 0.24 22.69
N VAL A 409 -1.86 -0.74 23.60
CA VAL A 409 -2.38 -2.11 23.37
C VAL A 409 -3.88 -2.10 23.05
N ASP A 410 -4.65 -1.27 23.74
CA ASP A 410 -6.11 -1.21 23.57
C ASP A 410 -6.56 -0.34 22.39
N PHE A 411 -5.63 0.46 21.81
CA PHE A 411 -5.92 1.24 20.62
C PHE A 411 -6.08 0.34 19.41
#